data_AF-A0A9D1J2S3-F1
#
_entry.id   AF-A0A9D1J2S3-F1
#
_cell.length_a   1.000
_cell.length_b   1.000
_cell.length_c   1.000
_cell.angle_alpha   90.00
_cell.angle_beta   90.00
_cell.angle_gamma   90.00
#
_symmetry.space_group_name_H-M   'P 1'
#
loop_
_entity.id
_entity.type
_entity.pdbx_description
1 polymer ?
#
loop_
_entity_poly.entity_id
_entity_poly.type
_entity_poly.pdbx_seq_one_letter_code
_entity_poly.pdbx_strand_id
1 'polypeptide(L)'
;MKKIVCEMCGSNDLLKKDNVFVCQSCGTKYSVEEAKKMMVEGKVDVSGSKVKVDDTDKIKNYLMMANNAYDADNKKEAENYCNKIIEIEPTNCDAWLLKGKAAGWQSTLANLRIDESVNAFQKAIDSAPKDRVKEIKKEAIKETTTLCSALVSLACKNYAKYGSVSEAHTILDGILTIKKIAIKFLIKCKANMDDINAELADVINVSVVSAYNKIRADYVGRDGHPSDYDFENYTEKTKGAILLLETAISLCDDDKENDIQIYKNLIIITTDLEAAKSYTYNSQRGGWVTDKFWKVEYKEQLIDKIMEYHNKIKELDPNYEVPPRPAPSNSNAGGCYVATCVYGSYDCPQVWTLRRYRDYKLAKTWYGRLFIHTYYTISPTIVKLFGNTKLFKKLWKGKLDKLVKKLQNEGIESTPYQDRDW
;
A
#
# COMPACT_ATOMS: atom_id res chain seq x y z
N MET A 1 4.90 -84.64 -9.26
CA MET A 1 4.00 -84.32 -10.38
C MET A 1 3.10 -83.17 -9.97
N LYS A 2 2.93 -82.14 -10.81
CA LYS A 2 1.95 -81.07 -10.55
C LYS A 2 0.55 -81.70 -10.50
N LYS A 3 -0.22 -81.43 -9.46
CA LYS A 3 -1.59 -81.94 -9.31
C LYS A 3 -2.50 -81.16 -10.26
N ILE A 4 -3.24 -81.88 -11.10
CA ILE A 4 -4.28 -81.30 -11.95
C ILE A 4 -5.53 -81.17 -11.07
N VAL A 5 -6.14 -79.99 -11.08
CA VAL A 5 -7.37 -79.70 -10.33
C VAL A 5 -8.50 -79.55 -11.33
N CYS A 6 -9.62 -80.23 -11.11
CA CYS A 6 -10.81 -80.11 -11.95
C CYS A 6 -11.42 -78.71 -11.80
N GLU A 7 -11.53 -77.95 -12.88
CA GLU A 7 -12.10 -76.60 -12.89
C GLU A 7 -13.57 -76.55 -12.43
N MET A 8 -14.33 -77.62 -12.67
CA MET A 8 -15.77 -77.67 -12.33
C MET A 8 -16.07 -77.93 -10.84
N CYS A 9 -15.19 -78.61 -10.11
CA CYS A 9 -15.50 -79.05 -8.73
C CYS A 9 -14.31 -78.96 -7.76
N GLY A 10 -13.12 -78.55 -8.21
CA GLY A 10 -11.93 -78.45 -7.38
C GLY A 10 -11.30 -79.80 -6.99
N SER A 11 -11.82 -80.94 -7.49
CA SER A 11 -11.25 -82.25 -7.19
C SER A 11 -9.91 -82.48 -7.89
N ASN A 12 -8.98 -83.12 -7.18
CA ASN A 12 -7.65 -83.47 -7.69
C ASN A 12 -7.59 -84.91 -8.24
N ASP A 13 -8.72 -85.60 -8.28
CA ASP A 13 -8.81 -87.01 -8.67
C ASP A 13 -9.24 -87.13 -10.14
N LEU A 14 -8.27 -87.04 -11.04
CA LEU A 14 -8.46 -87.21 -12.48
C LEU A 14 -7.73 -88.46 -12.98
N LEU A 15 -8.47 -89.33 -13.67
CA LEU A 15 -7.99 -90.61 -14.18
C LEU A 15 -8.01 -90.62 -15.71
N LYS A 16 -6.92 -91.04 -16.34
CA LYS A 16 -6.80 -91.09 -17.80
C LYS A 16 -7.49 -92.36 -18.33
N LYS A 17 -8.50 -92.19 -19.18
CA LYS A 17 -9.20 -93.26 -19.92
C LYS A 17 -9.39 -92.83 -21.37
N ASP A 18 -9.08 -93.69 -22.34
CA ASP A 18 -9.34 -93.46 -23.79
C ASP A 18 -8.94 -92.07 -24.31
N ASN A 19 -7.69 -91.65 -24.03
CA ASN A 19 -7.14 -90.34 -24.42
C ASN A 19 -7.85 -89.09 -23.86
N VAL A 20 -8.64 -89.23 -22.80
CA VAL A 20 -9.17 -88.11 -22.00
C VAL A 20 -8.90 -88.32 -20.51
N PHE A 21 -8.82 -87.24 -19.74
CA PHE A 21 -8.77 -87.25 -18.28
C PHE A 21 -10.17 -87.04 -17.73
N VAL A 22 -10.66 -87.96 -16.90
CA VAL A 22 -12.01 -87.90 -16.32
C VAL A 22 -11.90 -87.63 -14.83
N CYS A 23 -12.54 -86.56 -14.36
CA CYS A 23 -12.67 -86.26 -12.94
C CYS A 23 -13.57 -87.31 -12.28
N GLN A 24 -13.06 -88.00 -11.27
CA GLN A 24 -13.80 -89.04 -10.55
C GLN A 24 -14.92 -88.48 -9.66
N SER A 25 -14.88 -87.19 -9.32
CA SER A 25 -15.87 -86.57 -8.44
C SER A 25 -17.10 -86.01 -9.18
N CYS A 26 -16.92 -85.46 -10.39
CA CYS A 26 -18.02 -84.82 -11.14
C CYS A 26 -18.21 -85.35 -12.56
N GLY A 27 -17.33 -86.24 -13.05
CA GLY A 27 -17.43 -86.84 -14.37
C GLY A 27 -16.98 -85.95 -15.53
N THR A 28 -16.55 -84.71 -15.28
CA THR A 28 -16.01 -83.81 -16.31
C THR A 28 -14.81 -84.45 -17.01
N LYS A 29 -14.79 -84.37 -18.34
CA LYS A 29 -13.76 -84.94 -19.21
C LYS A 29 -12.91 -83.82 -19.80
N TYR A 30 -11.60 -83.97 -19.72
CA TYR A 30 -10.61 -83.06 -20.31
C TYR A 30 -9.82 -83.81 -21.36
N SER A 31 -9.59 -83.20 -22.51
CA SER A 31 -8.62 -83.67 -23.50
C SER A 31 -7.19 -83.63 -22.91
N VAL A 32 -6.26 -84.34 -23.55
CA VAL A 32 -4.84 -84.30 -23.15
C VAL A 32 -4.26 -82.88 -23.26
N GLU A 33 -4.73 -82.06 -24.21
CA GLU A 33 -4.26 -80.68 -24.35
C GLU A 33 -4.80 -79.75 -23.26
N GLU A 34 -6.09 -79.88 -22.92
CA GLU A 34 -6.68 -79.13 -21.80
C GLU A 34 -6.01 -79.50 -20.48
N ALA A 35 -5.77 -80.80 -20.25
CA ALA A 35 -5.03 -81.27 -19.09
C ALA A 35 -3.60 -80.71 -19.03
N LYS A 36 -2.91 -80.56 -20.17
CA LYS A 36 -1.58 -79.92 -20.24
C LYS A 36 -1.63 -78.42 -19.96
N LYS A 37 -2.65 -77.70 -20.42
CA LYS A 37 -2.85 -76.27 -20.13
C LYS A 37 -3.07 -76.05 -18.62
N MET A 38 -3.86 -76.90 -17.97
CA MET A 38 -4.06 -76.86 -16.51
C MET A 38 -2.79 -77.18 -15.69
N MET A 39 -1.72 -77.72 -16.30
CA MET A 39 -0.42 -77.91 -15.65
C MET A 39 0.51 -76.68 -15.77
N VAL A 40 0.14 -75.71 -16.60
CA VAL A 40 0.92 -74.50 -16.91
C VAL A 40 0.12 -73.26 -16.54
N GLU A 41 -0.06 -73.04 -15.25
CA GLU A 41 -0.17 -71.67 -14.75
C GLU A 41 0.80 -71.52 -13.58
N GLY A 42 1.66 -70.50 -13.73
CA GLY A 42 2.61 -70.11 -12.71
C GLY A 42 1.86 -69.80 -11.42
N LYS A 43 2.55 -70.00 -10.29
CA LYS A 43 2.12 -69.41 -9.02
C LYS A 43 1.78 -67.94 -9.30
N VAL A 44 0.51 -67.57 -9.17
CA VAL A 44 0.16 -66.18 -8.91
C VAL A 44 0.76 -65.91 -7.54
N ASP A 45 1.88 -65.20 -7.52
CA ASP A 45 2.51 -64.79 -6.28
C ASP A 45 1.59 -63.76 -5.62
N VAL A 46 0.78 -64.22 -4.67
CA VAL A 46 -0.08 -63.38 -3.83
C VAL A 46 0.72 -62.77 -2.67
N SER A 47 2.05 -62.97 -2.63
CA SER A 47 2.89 -62.13 -1.77
C SER A 47 2.84 -60.72 -2.35
N GLY A 48 2.36 -59.78 -1.54
CA GLY A 48 2.18 -58.36 -1.87
C GLY A 48 3.50 -57.67 -2.23
N SER A 49 4.08 -58.06 -3.35
CA SER A 49 5.04 -57.29 -4.11
C SER A 49 4.28 -56.04 -4.51
N LYS A 50 4.41 -54.96 -3.72
CA LYS A 50 3.92 -53.62 -4.10
C LYS A 50 4.41 -53.39 -5.53
N VAL A 51 3.51 -53.54 -6.49
CA VAL A 51 3.74 -53.09 -7.87
C VAL A 51 3.96 -51.59 -7.72
N LYS A 52 5.23 -51.17 -7.75
CA LYS A 52 5.56 -49.75 -7.84
C LYS A 52 5.10 -49.34 -9.22
N VAL A 53 3.90 -48.78 -9.31
CA VAL A 53 3.44 -48.11 -10.53
C VAL A 53 4.43 -46.98 -10.76
N ASP A 54 5.15 -47.05 -11.87
CA ASP A 54 6.05 -45.98 -12.27
C ASP A 54 5.21 -44.86 -12.88
N ASP A 55 4.82 -43.90 -12.04
CA ASP A 55 4.06 -42.72 -12.45
C ASP A 55 4.96 -41.58 -12.99
N THR A 56 6.23 -41.84 -13.29
CA THR A 56 7.19 -40.79 -13.71
C THR A 56 6.70 -40.00 -14.94
N ASP A 57 6.21 -40.68 -15.97
CA ASP A 57 5.72 -40.01 -17.19
C ASP A 57 4.43 -39.23 -16.94
N LYS A 58 3.58 -39.74 -16.03
CA LYS A 58 2.36 -39.04 -15.61
C LYS A 58 2.68 -37.77 -14.83
N ILE A 59 3.66 -37.82 -13.93
CA ILE A 59 4.17 -36.65 -13.20
C ILE A 59 4.71 -35.61 -14.18
N LYS A 60 5.55 -36.01 -15.15
CA LYS A 60 6.08 -35.10 -16.18
C LYS A 60 4.96 -34.44 -16.98
N ASN A 61 3.96 -35.21 -17.41
CA ASN A 61 2.82 -34.69 -18.15
C ASN A 61 2.01 -33.68 -17.33
N TYR A 62 1.72 -33.98 -16.05
CA TYR A 62 1.04 -33.03 -15.17
C TYR A 62 1.87 -31.79 -14.89
N LEU A 63 3.19 -31.91 -14.73
CA LEU A 63 4.06 -30.76 -14.51
C LEU A 63 4.10 -29.85 -15.75
N MET A 64 4.14 -30.43 -16.95
CA MET A 64 4.02 -29.67 -18.20
C MET A 64 2.67 -28.93 -18.28
N MET A 65 1.56 -29.60 -17.96
CA MET A 65 0.23 -28.96 -17.95
C MET A 65 0.15 -27.85 -16.89
N ALA A 66 0.73 -28.07 -15.71
CA ALA A 66 0.76 -27.07 -14.64
C ALA A 66 1.52 -25.81 -15.07
N ASN A 67 2.70 -25.95 -15.70
CA ASN A 67 3.47 -24.83 -16.21
C ASN A 67 2.73 -24.10 -17.32
N ASN A 68 2.20 -24.81 -18.32
CA ASN A 68 1.41 -24.20 -19.39
C ASN A 68 0.20 -23.43 -18.84
N ALA A 69 -0.49 -23.97 -17.83
CA ALA A 69 -1.61 -23.29 -17.18
C ALA A 69 -1.14 -22.04 -16.43
N TYR A 70 -0.01 -22.10 -15.74
CA TYR A 70 0.56 -20.95 -15.03
C TYR A 70 0.97 -19.83 -16.00
N ASP A 71 1.61 -20.19 -17.12
CA ASP A 71 2.06 -19.27 -18.16
C ASP A 71 0.88 -18.64 -18.92
N ALA A 72 -0.23 -19.38 -19.05
CA ALA A 72 -1.50 -18.87 -19.58
C ALA A 72 -2.33 -18.06 -18.55
N ASP A 73 -1.73 -17.67 -17.42
CA ASP A 73 -2.35 -16.95 -16.30
C ASP A 73 -3.53 -17.67 -15.63
N ASN A 74 -3.71 -18.97 -15.90
CA ASN A 74 -4.72 -19.81 -15.24
C ASN A 74 -4.15 -20.43 -13.96
N LYS A 75 -3.94 -19.58 -12.95
CA LYS A 75 -3.31 -19.97 -11.67
C LYS A 75 -4.08 -21.07 -10.93
N LYS A 76 -5.41 -21.06 -11.01
CA LYS A 76 -6.26 -22.08 -10.37
C LYS A 76 -6.03 -23.46 -10.98
N GLU A 77 -5.95 -23.54 -12.31
CA GLU A 77 -5.70 -24.81 -12.99
C GLU A 77 -4.27 -25.30 -12.79
N ALA A 78 -3.29 -24.38 -12.78
CA ALA A 78 -1.91 -24.72 -12.41
C ALA A 78 -1.83 -25.36 -11.01
N GLU A 79 -2.51 -24.77 -10.03
CA GLU A 79 -2.61 -25.31 -8.68
C GLU A 79 -3.26 -26.71 -8.65
N ASN A 80 -4.32 -26.93 -9.44
CA ASN A 80 -4.98 -28.23 -9.55
C ASN A 80 -4.03 -29.32 -10.06
N TYR A 81 -3.24 -29.04 -11.10
CA TYR A 81 -2.24 -29.99 -11.60
C TYR A 81 -1.11 -30.23 -10.60
N CYS A 82 -0.64 -29.21 -9.90
CA CYS A 82 0.33 -29.39 -8.82
C CYS A 82 -0.20 -30.31 -7.72
N ASN A 83 -1.47 -30.17 -7.32
CA ASN A 83 -2.09 -31.06 -6.34
C ASN A 83 -2.10 -32.53 -6.82
N LYS A 84 -2.44 -32.79 -8.09
CA LYS A 84 -2.38 -34.14 -8.67
C LYS A 84 -0.97 -34.74 -8.63
N ILE A 85 0.08 -33.94 -8.83
CA ILE A 85 1.46 -34.40 -8.72
C ILE A 85 1.79 -34.73 -7.27
N ILE A 86 1.45 -33.84 -6.34
CA ILE A 86 1.72 -34.00 -4.90
C ILE A 86 0.99 -35.20 -4.31
N GLU A 87 -0.19 -35.56 -4.82
CA GLU A 87 -0.91 -36.79 -4.45
C GLU A 87 -0.13 -38.06 -4.83
N ILE A 88 0.60 -38.03 -5.95
CA ILE A 88 1.42 -39.16 -6.43
C ILE A 88 2.79 -39.16 -5.74
N GLU A 89 3.44 -38.00 -5.70
CA GLU A 89 4.76 -37.78 -5.14
C GLU A 89 4.75 -36.58 -4.17
N PRO A 90 4.47 -36.82 -2.86
CA PRO A 90 4.35 -35.76 -1.87
C PRO A 90 5.63 -34.93 -1.64
N THR A 91 6.78 -35.43 -2.09
CA THR A 91 8.09 -34.78 -1.98
C THR A 91 8.54 -34.12 -3.29
N ASN A 92 7.66 -33.99 -4.29
CA ASN A 92 8.03 -33.34 -5.55
C ASN A 92 8.26 -31.84 -5.35
N CYS A 93 9.52 -31.41 -5.35
CA CYS A 93 9.89 -30.02 -5.05
C CYS A 93 9.38 -29.02 -6.12
N ASP A 94 9.36 -29.41 -7.39
CA ASP A 94 8.91 -28.56 -8.50
C ASP A 94 7.40 -28.29 -8.43
N ALA A 95 6.61 -29.32 -8.10
CA ALA A 95 5.17 -29.18 -7.90
C ALA A 95 4.84 -28.30 -6.69
N TRP A 96 5.57 -28.45 -5.57
CA TRP A 96 5.38 -27.57 -4.41
C TRP A 96 5.78 -26.12 -4.70
N LEU A 97 6.87 -25.91 -5.44
CA LEU A 97 7.31 -24.57 -5.83
C LEU A 97 6.26 -23.89 -6.71
N LEU A 98 5.83 -24.56 -7.78
CA LEU A 98 4.81 -24.04 -8.70
C LEU A 98 3.46 -23.84 -8.01
N LYS A 99 3.06 -24.73 -7.09
CA LYS A 99 1.87 -24.54 -6.25
C LYS A 99 1.98 -23.28 -5.42
N GLY A 100 3.14 -23.02 -4.82
CA GLY A 100 3.36 -21.81 -4.04
C GLY A 100 3.16 -20.55 -4.87
N LYS A 101 3.71 -20.52 -6.10
CA LYS A 101 3.49 -19.42 -7.04
C LYS A 101 2.02 -19.27 -7.39
N ALA A 102 1.38 -20.37 -7.83
CA ALA A 102 0.00 -20.37 -8.29
C ALA A 102 -1.00 -19.96 -7.20
N ALA A 103 -0.85 -20.47 -5.97
CA ALA A 103 -1.69 -20.10 -4.83
C ALA A 103 -1.49 -18.61 -4.47
N GLY A 104 -0.24 -18.16 -4.45
CA GLY A 104 0.12 -16.78 -4.15
C GLY A 104 -0.56 -15.79 -5.09
N TRP A 105 -0.45 -15.99 -6.41
CA TRP A 105 -1.05 -15.12 -7.43
C TRP A 105 -2.58 -15.16 -7.51
N GLN A 106 -3.23 -16.08 -6.82
CA GLN A 106 -4.69 -16.06 -6.62
C GLN A 106 -5.12 -15.17 -5.45
N SER A 107 -4.18 -14.51 -4.76
CA SER A 107 -4.48 -13.58 -3.67
C SER A 107 -5.25 -12.36 -4.15
N THR A 108 -6.17 -11.91 -3.32
CA THR A 108 -6.84 -10.60 -3.44
C THR A 108 -6.71 -9.86 -2.12
N LEU A 109 -6.99 -8.56 -2.10
CA LEU A 109 -6.99 -7.80 -0.83
C LEU A 109 -8.00 -8.34 0.20
N ALA A 110 -9.07 -9.01 -0.26
CA ALA A 110 -10.07 -9.64 0.62
C ALA A 110 -9.70 -11.07 1.03
N ASN A 111 -8.82 -11.73 0.28
CA ASN A 111 -8.40 -13.11 0.53
C ASN A 111 -6.92 -13.27 0.20
N LEU A 112 -6.07 -13.06 1.20
CA LEU A 112 -4.62 -13.17 1.09
C LEU A 112 -4.20 -14.64 1.24
N ARG A 113 -3.64 -15.23 0.19
CA ARG A 113 -3.14 -16.63 0.17
C ARG A 113 -1.62 -16.72 0.36
N ILE A 114 -1.00 -15.69 0.97
CA ILE A 114 0.46 -15.61 1.14
C ILE A 114 0.99 -16.69 2.07
N ASP A 115 0.26 -17.01 3.15
CA ASP A 115 0.64 -18.09 4.05
C ASP A 115 0.64 -19.45 3.34
N GLU A 116 -0.35 -19.71 2.49
CA GLU A 116 -0.41 -20.94 1.69
C GLU A 116 0.77 -21.02 0.71
N SER A 117 1.09 -19.90 0.06
CA SER A 117 2.22 -19.75 -0.86
C SER A 117 3.56 -20.04 -0.16
N VAL A 118 3.82 -19.38 0.97
CA VAL A 118 5.03 -19.56 1.78
C VAL A 118 5.15 -20.98 2.34
N ASN A 119 4.05 -21.59 2.78
CA ASN A 119 4.07 -22.97 3.26
C ASN A 119 4.39 -23.95 2.12
N ALA A 120 3.91 -23.71 0.90
CA ALA A 120 4.25 -24.52 -0.26
C ALA A 120 5.74 -24.33 -0.65
N PHE A 121 6.27 -23.10 -0.62
CA PHE A 121 7.69 -22.85 -0.83
C PHE A 121 8.57 -23.57 0.19
N GLN A 122 8.17 -23.57 1.47
CA GLN A 122 8.90 -24.30 2.50
C GLN A 122 8.95 -25.80 2.20
N LYS A 123 7.83 -26.40 1.81
CA LYS A 123 7.79 -27.82 1.41
C LYS A 123 8.65 -28.11 0.18
N ALA A 124 8.70 -27.20 -0.78
CA ALA A 124 9.58 -27.30 -1.93
C ALA A 124 11.05 -27.35 -1.51
N ILE A 125 11.46 -26.44 -0.60
CA ILE A 125 12.83 -26.37 -0.06
C ILE A 125 13.17 -27.63 0.74
N ASP A 126 12.26 -28.08 1.61
CA ASP A 126 12.49 -29.24 2.49
C ASP A 126 12.61 -30.54 1.70
N SER A 127 11.96 -30.62 0.53
CA SER A 127 11.97 -31.79 -0.34
C SER A 127 13.02 -31.70 -1.46
N ALA A 128 13.75 -30.58 -1.58
CA ALA A 128 14.68 -30.35 -2.66
C ALA A 128 16.00 -31.13 -2.49
N PRO A 129 16.60 -31.64 -3.59
CA PRO A 129 17.98 -32.07 -3.61
C PRO A 129 18.95 -30.97 -3.13
N LYS A 130 20.01 -31.33 -2.41
CA LYS A 130 20.94 -30.37 -1.76
C LYS A 130 21.52 -29.33 -2.72
N ASP A 131 21.77 -29.72 -3.96
CA ASP A 131 22.28 -28.88 -5.05
C ASP A 131 21.25 -27.87 -5.55
N ARG A 132 19.95 -28.20 -5.49
CA ARG A 132 18.84 -27.33 -5.91
C ARG A 132 18.29 -26.42 -4.81
N VAL A 133 18.56 -26.71 -3.52
CA VAL A 133 18.06 -25.91 -2.39
C VAL A 133 18.35 -24.42 -2.54
N LYS A 134 19.56 -24.05 -3.00
CA LYS A 134 19.96 -22.64 -3.15
C LYS A 134 19.15 -21.94 -4.25
N GLU A 135 18.91 -22.63 -5.36
CA GLU A 135 18.12 -22.14 -6.48
C GLU A 135 16.65 -21.94 -6.07
N ILE A 136 16.02 -22.97 -5.51
CA ILE A 136 14.62 -22.95 -5.10
C ILE A 136 14.38 -21.87 -4.03
N LYS A 137 15.30 -21.71 -3.07
CA LYS A 137 15.24 -20.60 -2.10
C LYS A 137 15.25 -19.25 -2.80
N LYS A 138 16.19 -19.02 -3.73
CA LYS A 138 16.30 -17.75 -4.46
C LYS A 138 15.01 -17.45 -5.23
N GLU A 139 14.44 -18.45 -5.88
CA GLU A 139 13.21 -18.33 -6.66
C GLU A 139 11.99 -18.05 -5.78
N ALA A 140 11.83 -18.80 -4.68
CA ALA A 140 10.74 -18.60 -3.74
C ALA A 140 10.80 -17.21 -3.06
N ILE A 141 12.01 -16.74 -2.74
CA ILE A 141 12.21 -15.39 -2.21
C ILE A 141 11.77 -14.34 -3.24
N LYS A 142 12.28 -14.43 -4.47
CA LYS A 142 11.92 -13.51 -5.55
C LYS A 142 10.41 -13.47 -5.79
N GLU A 143 9.77 -14.64 -5.83
CA GLU A 143 8.32 -14.73 -6.03
C GLU A 143 7.56 -14.08 -4.87
N THR A 144 7.97 -14.38 -3.63
CA THR A 144 7.37 -13.78 -2.44
C THR A 144 7.45 -12.26 -2.49
N THR A 145 8.62 -11.70 -2.79
CA THR A 145 8.78 -10.25 -2.90
C THR A 145 7.92 -9.66 -4.01
N THR A 146 7.92 -10.27 -5.19
CA THR A 146 7.10 -9.82 -6.34
C THR A 146 5.61 -9.80 -5.98
N LEU A 147 5.13 -10.83 -5.30
CA LEU A 147 3.74 -10.93 -4.87
C LEU A 147 3.39 -9.88 -3.81
N CYS A 148 4.28 -9.64 -2.85
CA CYS A 148 4.11 -8.58 -1.85
C CYS A 148 3.99 -7.21 -2.53
N SER A 149 4.92 -6.89 -3.43
CA SER A 149 4.94 -5.65 -4.21
C SER A 149 3.68 -5.47 -5.06
N ALA A 150 3.19 -6.53 -5.70
CA ALA A 150 1.96 -6.49 -6.50
C ALA A 150 0.72 -6.20 -5.63
N LEU A 151 0.62 -6.80 -4.44
CA LEU A 151 -0.49 -6.57 -3.53
C LEU A 151 -0.47 -5.15 -2.93
N VAL A 152 0.71 -4.66 -2.55
CA VAL A 152 0.88 -3.26 -2.12
C VAL A 152 0.45 -2.31 -3.23
N SER A 153 0.89 -2.56 -4.46
CA SER A 153 0.51 -1.75 -5.63
C SER A 153 -1.00 -1.76 -5.88
N LEU A 154 -1.63 -2.94 -5.78
CA LEU A 154 -3.08 -3.09 -5.93
C LEU A 154 -3.83 -2.33 -4.83
N ALA A 155 -3.36 -2.41 -3.60
CA ALA A 155 -3.90 -1.70 -2.45
C ALA A 155 -3.85 -0.17 -2.66
N CYS A 156 -2.69 0.36 -3.06
CA CYS A 156 -2.53 1.78 -3.36
C CYS A 156 -3.40 2.25 -4.54
N LYS A 157 -3.56 1.44 -5.59
CA LYS A 157 -4.46 1.75 -6.71
C LYS A 157 -5.92 1.82 -6.27
N ASN A 158 -6.35 0.88 -5.43
CA ASN A 158 -7.71 0.91 -4.86
C ASN A 158 -7.91 2.14 -3.96
N TYR A 159 -6.90 2.51 -3.16
CA TYR A 159 -6.91 3.73 -2.37
C TYR A 159 -7.10 5.00 -3.22
N ALA A 160 -6.34 5.13 -4.31
CA ALA A 160 -6.46 6.28 -5.21
C ALA A 160 -7.90 6.45 -5.75
N LYS A 161 -8.59 5.32 -5.99
CA LYS A 161 -9.90 5.30 -6.64
C LYS A 161 -11.05 5.43 -5.64
N TYR A 162 -10.93 4.82 -4.47
CA TYR A 162 -12.04 4.64 -3.53
C TYR A 162 -11.71 4.99 -2.07
N GLY A 163 -10.46 5.35 -1.77
CA GLY A 163 -9.96 5.37 -0.40
C GLY A 163 -10.53 6.48 0.47
N SER A 164 -10.78 6.15 1.74
CA SER A 164 -10.85 7.06 2.88
C SER A 164 -9.75 6.67 3.89
N VAL A 165 -9.67 7.36 5.03
CA VAL A 165 -8.69 7.03 6.09
C VAL A 165 -8.87 5.59 6.61
N SER A 166 -10.09 5.04 6.67
CA SER A 166 -10.31 3.66 7.12
C SER A 166 -9.74 2.62 6.14
N GLU A 167 -9.88 2.85 4.83
CA GLU A 167 -9.24 1.99 3.83
C GLU A 167 -7.73 2.11 3.85
N ALA A 168 -7.16 3.28 4.16
CA ALA A 168 -5.71 3.41 4.35
C ALA A 168 -5.20 2.50 5.48
N HIS A 169 -5.94 2.40 6.60
CA HIS A 169 -5.60 1.49 7.69
C HIS A 169 -5.74 0.02 7.29
N THR A 170 -6.79 -0.35 6.53
CA THR A 170 -6.95 -1.72 6.02
C THR A 170 -5.82 -2.11 5.08
N ILE A 171 -5.38 -1.17 4.23
CA ILE A 171 -4.22 -1.34 3.35
C ILE A 171 -2.95 -1.51 4.18
N LEU A 172 -2.77 -0.69 5.21
CA LEU A 172 -1.62 -0.75 6.10
C LEU A 172 -1.59 -2.07 6.88
N ASP A 173 -2.72 -2.55 7.41
CA ASP A 173 -2.84 -3.85 8.05
C ASP A 173 -2.52 -5.00 7.09
N GLY A 174 -2.97 -4.88 5.83
CA GLY A 174 -2.61 -5.79 4.74
C GLY A 174 -1.10 -5.81 4.49
N ILE A 175 -0.48 -4.64 4.33
CA ILE A 175 0.97 -4.49 4.12
C ILE A 175 1.76 -5.05 5.30
N LEU A 176 1.36 -4.76 6.54
CA LEU A 176 2.00 -5.30 7.75
C LEU A 176 1.84 -6.81 7.85
N THR A 177 0.70 -7.36 7.44
CA THR A 177 0.47 -8.81 7.40
C THR A 177 1.38 -9.46 6.35
N ILE A 178 1.42 -8.88 5.14
CA ILE A 178 2.30 -9.32 4.06
C ILE A 178 3.77 -9.28 4.51
N LYS A 179 4.21 -8.20 5.16
CA LYS A 179 5.55 -8.06 5.75
C LYS A 179 5.83 -9.16 6.77
N LYS A 180 4.92 -9.39 7.72
CA LYS A 180 5.08 -10.43 8.76
C LYS A 180 5.29 -11.81 8.14
N ILE A 181 4.51 -12.14 7.11
CA ILE A 181 4.60 -13.44 6.43
C ILE A 181 5.92 -13.55 5.65
N ALA A 182 6.31 -12.51 4.90
CA ALA A 182 7.57 -12.46 4.18
C ALA A 182 8.77 -12.59 5.12
N ILE A 183 8.82 -11.82 6.21
CA ILE A 183 9.88 -11.90 7.23
C ILE A 183 9.98 -13.31 7.82
N LYS A 184 8.83 -13.91 8.19
CA LYS A 184 8.80 -15.27 8.74
C LYS A 184 9.38 -16.28 7.76
N PHE A 185 9.11 -16.13 6.45
CA PHE A 185 9.70 -16.97 5.41
C PHE A 185 11.20 -16.75 5.24
N LEU A 186 11.66 -15.50 5.23
CA LEU A 186 13.06 -15.13 5.06
C LEU A 186 13.94 -15.60 6.21
N ILE A 187 13.46 -15.46 7.45
CA ILE A 187 14.14 -15.99 8.65
C ILE A 187 14.37 -17.49 8.50
N LYS A 188 13.35 -18.23 8.05
CA LYS A 188 13.49 -19.68 7.79
C LYS A 188 14.46 -19.97 6.65
N CYS A 189 14.49 -19.13 5.62
CA CYS A 189 15.42 -19.27 4.50
C CYS A 189 16.86 -18.90 4.87
N LYS A 190 17.09 -18.19 5.99
CA LYS A 190 18.35 -17.52 6.36
C LYS A 190 18.80 -16.50 5.30
N ALA A 191 17.85 -15.76 4.75
CA ALA A 191 18.08 -14.72 3.75
C ALA A 191 18.25 -13.34 4.39
N ASN A 192 18.94 -12.42 3.70
CA ASN A 192 19.01 -11.03 4.14
C ASN A 192 17.62 -10.35 3.96
N MET A 193 17.23 -9.52 4.91
CA MET A 193 15.95 -8.81 4.93
C MET A 193 16.03 -7.43 4.26
N ASP A 194 17.24 -6.86 4.16
CA ASP A 194 17.46 -5.47 3.73
C ASP A 194 16.95 -5.25 2.29
N ASP A 195 17.24 -6.18 1.37
CA ASP A 195 16.84 -6.09 -0.04
C ASP A 195 15.31 -6.02 -0.22
N ILE A 196 14.55 -6.70 0.64
CA ILE A 196 13.09 -6.80 0.53
C ILE A 196 12.40 -5.62 1.16
N ASN A 197 12.94 -5.14 2.29
CA ASN A 197 12.49 -3.93 2.92
C ASN A 197 12.66 -2.73 1.97
N ALA A 198 13.81 -2.63 1.30
CA ALA A 198 14.06 -1.60 0.28
C ALA A 198 13.07 -1.69 -0.89
N GLU A 199 12.90 -2.89 -1.48
CA GLU A 199 11.98 -3.08 -2.61
C GLU A 199 10.52 -2.76 -2.24
N LEU A 200 10.09 -3.10 -1.02
CA LEU A 200 8.76 -2.74 -0.53
C LEU A 200 8.60 -1.24 -0.29
N ALA A 201 9.60 -0.58 0.30
CA ALA A 201 9.59 0.86 0.51
C ALA A 201 9.47 1.62 -0.82
N ASP A 202 10.25 1.21 -1.83
CA ASP A 202 10.18 1.75 -3.19
C ASP A 202 8.79 1.60 -3.82
N VAL A 203 8.22 0.40 -3.73
CA VAL A 203 6.91 0.11 -4.32
C VAL A 203 5.81 0.92 -3.65
N ILE A 204 5.86 1.08 -2.33
CA ILE A 204 4.92 1.95 -1.60
C ILE A 204 5.10 3.38 -2.08
N ASN A 205 6.33 3.91 -2.10
CA ASN A 205 6.63 5.28 -2.50
C ASN A 205 6.07 5.58 -3.91
N VAL A 206 6.45 4.79 -4.91
CA VAL A 206 6.02 4.95 -6.31
C VAL A 206 4.49 4.85 -6.42
N SER A 207 3.88 3.87 -5.75
CA SER A 207 2.44 3.64 -5.84
C SER A 207 1.63 4.75 -5.16
N VAL A 208 2.09 5.24 -4.01
CA VAL A 208 1.43 6.32 -3.26
C VAL A 208 1.57 7.65 -3.99
N VAL A 209 2.73 7.96 -4.54
CA VAL A 209 2.91 9.19 -5.34
C VAL A 209 2.03 9.16 -6.58
N SER A 210 1.97 8.02 -7.28
CA SER A 210 1.06 7.86 -8.43
C SER A 210 -0.41 8.01 -8.03
N ALA A 211 -0.81 7.46 -6.89
CA ALA A 211 -2.16 7.61 -6.34
C ALA A 211 -2.47 9.07 -5.99
N TYR A 212 -1.53 9.73 -5.31
CA TYR A 212 -1.65 11.12 -4.88
C TYR A 212 -1.81 12.08 -6.05
N ASN A 213 -1.05 11.90 -7.14
CA ASN A 213 -1.18 12.73 -8.34
C ASN A 213 -2.62 12.71 -8.89
N LYS A 214 -3.28 11.55 -8.84
CA LYS A 214 -4.69 11.44 -9.23
C LYS A 214 -5.62 12.11 -8.21
N ILE A 215 -5.40 11.87 -6.92
CA ILE A 215 -6.17 12.50 -5.82
C ILE A 215 -6.13 14.03 -5.94
N ARG A 216 -4.95 14.59 -6.21
CA ARG A 216 -4.73 16.03 -6.40
C ARG A 216 -5.43 16.56 -7.65
N ALA A 217 -5.34 15.83 -8.77
CA ALA A 217 -6.03 16.23 -10.00
C ALA A 217 -7.55 16.24 -9.84
N ASP A 218 -8.11 15.21 -9.18
CA ASP A 218 -9.54 15.13 -8.88
C ASP A 218 -9.99 16.28 -7.96
N TYR A 219 -9.17 16.63 -6.97
CA TYR A 219 -9.43 17.76 -6.05
C TYR A 219 -9.40 19.13 -6.73
N VAL A 220 -8.39 19.42 -7.56
CA VAL A 220 -8.31 20.72 -8.25
C VAL A 220 -9.50 20.92 -9.19
N GLY A 221 -10.03 19.83 -9.76
CA GLY A 221 -11.17 19.89 -10.67
C GLY A 221 -10.85 20.66 -11.96
N ARG A 222 -11.88 20.99 -12.75
CA ARG A 222 -11.71 21.67 -14.05
C ARG A 222 -11.58 23.19 -13.94
N ASP A 223 -12.25 23.77 -12.95
CA ASP A 223 -12.35 25.22 -12.78
C ASP A 223 -11.43 25.75 -11.67
N GLY A 224 -10.73 24.87 -10.94
CA GLY A 224 -9.86 25.26 -9.83
C GLY A 224 -10.60 25.65 -8.56
N HIS A 225 -11.90 25.33 -8.45
CA HIS A 225 -12.75 25.72 -7.33
C HIS A 225 -13.37 24.47 -6.66
N PRO A 226 -12.56 23.65 -5.96
CA PRO A 226 -13.05 22.46 -5.25
C PRO A 226 -14.22 22.78 -4.34
N SER A 227 -15.24 21.91 -4.34
CA SER A 227 -16.35 22.00 -3.40
C SER A 227 -15.92 21.57 -1.99
N ASP A 228 -16.80 21.79 -1.02
CA ASP A 228 -16.65 21.28 0.33
C ASP A 228 -16.47 19.76 0.40
N TYR A 229 -17.17 19.03 -0.46
CA TYR A 229 -17.06 17.58 -0.58
C TYR A 229 -15.67 17.19 -1.12
N ASP A 230 -15.18 17.91 -2.14
CA ASP A 230 -13.86 17.65 -2.71
C ASP A 230 -12.76 17.92 -1.69
N PHE A 231 -12.90 18.98 -0.88
CA PHE A 231 -11.97 19.30 0.21
C PHE A 231 -11.92 18.20 1.29
N GLU A 232 -13.07 17.71 1.75
CA GLU A 232 -13.12 16.63 2.75
C GLU A 232 -12.52 15.33 2.20
N ASN A 233 -12.94 14.92 0.99
CA ASN A 233 -12.43 13.72 0.32
C ASN A 233 -10.92 13.81 0.05
N TYR A 234 -10.43 14.97 -0.43
CA TYR A 234 -9.01 15.24 -0.64
C TYR A 234 -8.23 15.16 0.66
N THR A 235 -8.75 15.73 1.74
CA THR A 235 -8.11 15.71 3.06
C THR A 235 -7.90 14.28 3.53
N GLU A 236 -8.96 13.46 3.52
CA GLU A 236 -8.88 12.08 4.00
C GLU A 236 -7.91 11.26 3.17
N LYS A 237 -7.96 11.40 1.84
CA LYS A 237 -7.07 10.71 0.91
C LYS A 237 -5.62 11.16 1.01
N THR A 238 -5.39 12.43 1.31
CA THR A 238 -4.03 12.96 1.45
C THR A 238 -3.40 12.54 2.77
N LYS A 239 -4.18 12.47 3.86
CA LYS A 239 -3.70 11.99 5.16
C LYS A 239 -3.27 10.53 5.11
N GLY A 240 -4.00 9.65 4.43
CA GLY A 240 -3.57 8.26 4.29
C GLY A 240 -2.37 8.11 3.35
N ALA A 241 -2.23 8.94 2.31
CA ALA A 241 -1.00 8.98 1.51
C ALA A 241 0.24 9.34 2.36
N ILE A 242 0.13 10.35 3.23
CA ILE A 242 1.20 10.71 4.18
C ILE A 242 1.54 9.52 5.10
N LEU A 243 0.53 8.87 5.70
CA LEU A 243 0.73 7.72 6.59
C LEU A 243 1.45 6.55 5.88
N LEU A 244 1.09 6.25 4.63
CA LEU A 244 1.71 5.18 3.86
C LEU A 244 3.18 5.50 3.53
N LEU A 245 3.50 6.75 3.20
CA LEU A 245 4.89 7.17 2.96
C LEU A 245 5.73 7.15 4.25
N GLU A 246 5.18 7.57 5.39
CA GLU A 246 5.86 7.44 6.68
C GLU A 246 6.12 5.97 7.05
N THR A 247 5.18 5.08 6.68
CA THR A 247 5.36 3.64 6.84
C THR A 247 6.48 3.12 5.93
N ALA A 248 6.60 3.62 4.69
CA ALA A 248 7.66 3.25 3.76
C ALA A 248 9.06 3.52 4.34
N ILE A 249 9.26 4.66 4.99
CA ILE A 249 10.52 4.98 5.67
C ILE A 249 10.80 3.96 6.78
N SER A 250 9.81 3.68 7.64
CA SER A 250 9.97 2.69 8.73
C SER A 250 10.17 1.23 8.27
N LEU A 251 10.08 0.97 6.97
CA LEU A 251 10.35 -0.34 6.40
C LEU A 251 11.84 -0.53 6.16
N CYS A 252 12.59 0.50 5.77
CA CYS A 252 13.97 0.40 5.33
C CYS A 252 14.85 1.59 5.78
N ASP A 253 15.22 1.59 7.05
CA ASP A 253 16.00 2.67 7.67
C ASP A 253 17.46 2.80 7.14
N ASP A 254 17.91 1.84 6.31
CA ASP A 254 19.29 1.76 5.79
C ASP A 254 19.45 2.35 4.37
N ASP A 255 18.35 2.63 3.65
CA ASP A 255 18.36 3.21 2.30
C ASP A 255 18.18 4.73 2.33
N LYS A 256 19.29 5.43 2.57
CA LYS A 256 19.31 6.89 2.69
C LYS A 256 18.80 7.60 1.44
N GLU A 257 19.08 7.07 0.24
CA GLU A 257 18.70 7.74 -1.00
C GLU A 257 17.18 7.68 -1.21
N ASN A 258 16.59 6.51 -0.97
CA ASN A 258 15.15 6.35 -1.02
C ASN A 258 14.44 7.16 0.07
N ASP A 259 14.93 7.13 1.31
CA ASP A 259 14.37 7.91 2.42
C ASP A 259 14.35 9.41 2.10
N ILE A 260 15.45 9.95 1.56
CA ILE A 260 15.50 11.34 1.11
C ILE A 260 14.40 11.62 0.07
N GLN A 261 14.20 10.70 -0.88
CA GLN A 261 13.15 10.87 -1.90
C GLN A 261 11.74 10.80 -1.31
N ILE A 262 11.50 9.90 -0.35
CA ILE A 262 10.21 9.80 0.36
C ILE A 262 9.95 11.08 1.18
N TYR A 263 10.94 11.61 1.90
CA TYR A 263 10.81 12.88 2.61
C TYR A 263 10.50 14.05 1.66
N LYS A 264 11.13 14.12 0.48
CA LYS A 264 10.78 15.12 -0.54
C LYS A 264 9.32 15.01 -0.97
N ASN A 265 8.82 13.79 -1.16
CA ASN A 265 7.42 13.56 -1.51
C ASN A 265 6.48 13.95 -0.36
N LEU A 266 6.82 13.60 0.88
CA LEU A 266 6.09 14.00 2.09
C LEU A 266 6.00 15.53 2.23
N ILE A 267 7.08 16.26 1.96
CA ILE A 267 7.10 17.73 1.96
C ILE A 267 6.09 18.28 0.94
N ILE A 268 6.12 17.80 -0.31
CA ILE A 268 5.22 18.25 -1.38
C ILE A 268 3.76 18.00 -0.98
N ILE A 269 3.43 16.76 -0.60
CA ILE A 269 2.07 16.34 -0.28
C ILE A 269 1.53 17.10 0.95
N THR A 270 2.36 17.28 1.98
CA THR A 270 1.95 18.01 3.19
C THR A 270 1.79 19.50 2.92
N THR A 271 2.60 20.07 2.02
CA THR A 271 2.46 21.47 1.57
C THR A 271 1.15 21.68 0.81
N ASP A 272 0.85 20.78 -0.13
CA ASP A 272 -0.42 20.82 -0.86
C ASP A 272 -1.63 20.63 0.08
N LEU A 273 -1.50 19.81 1.14
CA LEU A 273 -2.52 19.68 2.18
C LEU A 273 -2.69 20.97 2.97
N GLU A 274 -1.61 21.64 3.39
CA GLU A 274 -1.63 22.91 4.12
C GLU A 274 -2.33 24.02 3.32
N ALA A 275 -2.12 24.04 2.00
CA ALA A 275 -2.70 25.01 1.10
C ALA A 275 -4.18 24.73 0.74
N ALA A 276 -4.70 23.56 1.10
CA ALA A 276 -6.04 23.12 0.72
C ALA A 276 -7.15 24.01 1.28
N LYS A 277 -8.17 24.20 0.46
CA LYS A 277 -9.40 24.97 0.74
C LYS A 277 -10.54 24.57 -0.20
N SER A 278 -11.78 24.89 0.14
CA SER A 278 -12.93 24.77 -0.76
C SER A 278 -13.47 26.14 -1.16
N TYR A 279 -14.38 26.13 -2.14
CA TYR A 279 -15.01 27.30 -2.67
C TYR A 279 -16.51 27.10 -2.82
N THR A 280 -17.25 28.20 -2.68
CA THR A 280 -18.68 28.28 -2.96
C THR A 280 -18.97 29.52 -3.81
N TYR A 281 -19.97 29.44 -4.68
CA TYR A 281 -20.31 30.55 -5.57
C TYR A 281 -21.19 31.58 -4.86
N ASN A 282 -20.72 32.82 -4.77
CA ASN A 282 -21.48 33.91 -4.18
C ASN A 282 -22.18 34.73 -5.27
N SER A 283 -23.49 34.55 -5.40
CA SER A 283 -24.31 35.24 -6.40
C SER A 283 -24.40 36.76 -6.20
N GLN A 284 -24.28 37.25 -4.95
CA GLN A 284 -24.32 38.69 -4.65
C GLN A 284 -23.02 39.40 -5.05
N ARG A 285 -21.88 38.69 -4.97
CA ARG A 285 -20.56 39.22 -5.35
C ARG A 285 -20.16 38.86 -6.78
N GLY A 286 -20.89 37.98 -7.45
CA GLY A 286 -20.61 37.54 -8.81
C GLY A 286 -19.29 36.79 -8.93
N GLY A 287 -18.99 35.88 -7.98
CA GLY A 287 -17.74 35.13 -8.01
C GLY A 287 -17.60 34.08 -6.92
N TRP A 288 -16.53 33.29 -7.03
CA TRP A 288 -16.19 32.26 -6.05
C TRP A 288 -15.57 32.88 -4.79
N VAL A 289 -15.97 32.36 -3.64
CA VAL A 289 -15.40 32.71 -2.34
C VAL A 289 -14.94 31.44 -1.65
N THR A 290 -13.86 31.53 -0.88
CA THR A 290 -13.38 30.41 -0.07
C THR A 290 -14.39 30.09 1.02
N ASP A 291 -14.69 28.81 1.22
CA ASP A 291 -15.65 28.32 2.22
C ASP A 291 -14.92 27.60 3.37
N LYS A 292 -14.39 26.40 3.13
CA LYS A 292 -13.56 25.65 4.10
C LYS A 292 -12.08 25.90 3.88
N PHE A 293 -11.36 26.02 4.98
CA PHE A 293 -9.91 26.10 5.03
C PHE A 293 -9.43 25.73 6.43
N TRP A 294 -8.15 25.42 6.57
CA TRP A 294 -7.58 25.05 7.86
C TRP A 294 -7.54 26.23 8.84
N LYS A 295 -7.87 25.93 10.11
CA LYS A 295 -7.56 26.83 11.22
C LYS A 295 -6.04 27.00 11.34
N VAL A 296 -5.62 28.16 11.85
CA VAL A 296 -4.20 28.51 12.00
C VAL A 296 -3.44 27.44 12.78
N GLU A 297 -4.03 26.91 13.85
CA GLU A 297 -3.38 25.89 14.68
C GLU A 297 -3.05 24.62 13.89
N TYR A 298 -3.95 24.20 12.99
CA TYR A 298 -3.72 23.01 12.17
C TYR A 298 -2.74 23.29 11.02
N LYS A 299 -2.76 24.50 10.43
CA LYS A 299 -1.73 24.91 9.45
C LYS A 299 -0.34 24.89 10.06
N GLU A 300 -0.18 25.42 11.27
CA GLU A 300 1.11 25.41 11.97
C GLU A 300 1.59 23.98 12.25
N GLN A 301 0.69 23.05 12.60
CA GLN A 301 1.06 21.63 12.76
C GLN A 301 1.55 21.01 11.44
N LEU A 302 0.93 21.33 10.31
CA LEU A 302 1.39 20.86 9.00
C LEU A 302 2.75 21.47 8.63
N ILE A 303 2.96 22.76 8.92
CA ILE A 303 4.24 23.44 8.72
C ILE A 303 5.33 22.84 9.61
N ASP A 304 5.03 22.56 10.88
CA ASP A 304 5.95 21.87 11.81
C ASP A 304 6.39 20.53 11.21
N LYS A 305 5.44 19.75 10.67
CA LYS A 305 5.73 18.46 10.05
C LYS A 305 6.57 18.60 8.78
N ILE A 306 6.30 19.60 7.94
CA ILE A 306 7.13 19.91 6.76
C ILE A 306 8.57 20.23 7.17
N MET A 307 8.74 21.05 8.21
CA MET A 307 10.06 21.41 8.73
C MET A 307 10.79 20.21 9.34
N GLU A 308 10.07 19.33 10.02
CA GLU A 308 10.61 18.06 10.51
C GLU A 308 11.18 17.21 9.37
N TYR A 309 10.44 17.05 8.27
CA TYR A 309 10.94 16.30 7.10
C TYR A 309 12.17 16.95 6.46
N HIS A 310 12.22 18.28 6.36
CA HIS A 310 13.43 18.97 5.89
C HIS A 310 14.64 18.69 6.78
N ASN A 311 14.46 18.66 8.10
CA ASN A 311 15.52 18.33 9.04
C ASN A 311 15.93 16.86 8.91
N LYS A 312 15.00 15.94 8.65
CA LYS A 312 15.32 14.54 8.37
C LYS A 312 16.16 14.37 7.10
N ILE A 313 15.86 15.12 6.05
CA ILE A 313 16.74 15.15 4.87
C ILE A 313 18.13 15.69 5.24
N LYS A 314 18.23 16.73 6.07
CA LYS A 314 19.52 17.28 6.53
C LYS A 314 20.35 16.27 7.34
N GLU A 315 19.71 15.43 8.14
CA GLU A 315 20.36 14.35 8.90
C GLU A 315 20.98 13.30 7.95
N LEU A 316 20.29 13.00 6.83
CA LEU A 316 20.73 12.00 5.84
C LEU A 316 21.71 12.57 4.80
N ASP A 317 21.50 13.83 4.38
CA ASP A 317 22.34 14.59 3.46
C ASP A 317 22.80 15.91 4.12
N PRO A 318 24.02 15.93 4.69
CA PRO A 318 24.57 17.11 5.33
C PRO A 318 24.73 18.33 4.40
N ASN A 319 24.67 18.17 3.07
CA ASN A 319 24.72 19.30 2.12
C ASN A 319 23.35 19.92 1.85
N TYR A 320 22.26 19.27 2.26
CA TYR A 320 20.91 19.79 2.08
C TYR A 320 20.74 21.13 2.82
N GLU A 321 20.11 22.12 2.20
CA GLU A 321 19.80 23.39 2.86
C GLU A 321 18.34 23.38 3.31
N VAL A 322 18.13 23.42 4.63
CA VAL A 322 16.78 23.52 5.20
C VAL A 322 16.24 24.92 4.90
N PRO A 323 15.12 25.05 4.17
CA PRO A 323 14.54 26.36 3.90
C PRO A 323 14.10 27.03 5.21
N PRO A 324 14.02 28.37 5.24
CA PRO A 324 13.45 29.06 6.39
C PRO A 324 11.99 28.61 6.58
N ARG A 325 11.58 28.43 7.84
CA ARG A 325 10.18 28.12 8.16
C ARG A 325 9.26 29.14 7.47
N PRO A 326 8.26 28.69 6.70
CA PRO A 326 7.23 29.58 6.16
C PRO A 326 6.66 30.41 7.30
N ALA A 327 6.77 31.73 7.19
CA ALA A 327 6.19 32.59 8.20
C ALA A 327 4.66 32.40 8.16
N PRO A 328 3.97 32.46 9.32
CA PRO A 328 2.52 32.26 9.40
C PRO A 328 1.85 33.10 8.31
N SER A 329 0.78 32.57 7.72
CA SER A 329 0.06 33.03 6.52
C SER A 329 -0.48 34.49 6.57
N ASN A 330 0.10 35.34 7.40
CA ASN A 330 -0.09 36.79 7.52
C ASN A 330 1.17 37.60 7.17
N SER A 331 2.20 37.00 6.58
CA SER A 331 3.54 37.64 6.51
C SER A 331 4.06 38.01 5.12
N ASN A 332 3.39 37.64 4.02
CA ASN A 332 3.76 38.09 2.67
C ASN A 332 2.57 38.65 1.89
N ALA A 333 2.00 39.73 2.42
CA ALA A 333 1.35 40.83 1.70
C ALA A 333 0.78 41.81 2.74
N GLY A 334 1.49 42.90 3.04
CA GLY A 334 0.89 44.11 3.63
C GLY A 334 0.09 43.96 4.94
N GLY A 335 0.52 43.17 5.92
CA GLY A 335 -0.22 43.03 7.19
C GLY A 335 -0.17 44.24 8.15
N CYS A 336 -1.28 44.61 8.79
CA CYS A 336 -1.28 45.56 9.92
C CYS A 336 -0.62 44.94 11.18
N TYR A 337 0.71 44.80 11.20
CA TYR A 337 1.51 44.09 12.21
C TYR A 337 1.10 44.34 13.67
N VAL A 338 0.98 45.62 14.08
CA VAL A 338 0.59 45.96 15.47
C VAL A 338 -0.85 45.52 15.76
N ALA A 339 -1.77 45.71 14.81
CA ALA A 339 -3.18 45.34 15.01
C ALA A 339 -3.35 43.83 15.06
N THR A 340 -2.68 43.08 14.18
CA THR A 340 -2.66 41.61 14.18
C THR A 340 -2.05 41.07 15.48
N CYS A 341 -0.95 41.67 15.96
CA CYS A 341 -0.33 41.29 17.23
C CYS A 341 -1.27 41.50 18.44
N VAL A 342 -2.05 42.58 18.42
CA VAL A 342 -2.95 42.98 19.51
C VAL A 342 -4.26 42.19 19.51
N TYR A 343 -4.85 41.99 18.33
CA TYR A 343 -6.15 41.31 18.17
C TYR A 343 -6.04 39.80 17.96
N GLY A 344 -4.84 39.30 17.66
CA GLY A 344 -4.56 37.86 17.53
C GLY A 344 -4.91 37.26 16.16
N SER A 345 -5.51 38.03 15.25
CA SER A 345 -5.82 37.56 13.89
C SER A 345 -5.74 38.72 12.88
N TYR A 346 -5.32 38.41 11.66
CA TYR A 346 -5.41 39.33 10.51
C TYR A 346 -6.83 39.42 9.95
N ASP A 347 -7.59 38.34 10.14
CA ASP A 347 -8.96 38.18 9.68
C ASP A 347 -9.91 38.24 10.86
N CYS A 348 -10.06 39.44 11.40
CA CYS A 348 -11.04 39.74 12.42
C CYS A 348 -11.70 41.12 12.20
N PRO A 349 -12.89 41.35 12.76
CA PRO A 349 -13.68 42.57 12.54
C PRO A 349 -12.90 43.88 12.73
N GLN A 350 -12.06 43.94 13.77
CA GLN A 350 -11.26 45.12 14.11
C GLN A 350 -10.19 45.38 13.05
N VAL A 351 -9.50 44.33 12.61
CA VAL A 351 -8.42 44.45 11.63
C VAL A 351 -8.97 44.73 10.23
N TRP A 352 -10.13 44.18 9.86
CA TRP A 352 -10.82 44.52 8.61
C TRP A 352 -11.23 46.01 8.55
N THR A 353 -11.76 46.57 9.64
CA THR A 353 -12.06 48.03 9.71
C THR A 353 -10.79 48.87 9.49
N LEU A 354 -9.68 48.53 10.14
CA LEU A 354 -8.42 49.27 10.02
C LEU A 354 -7.81 49.14 8.60
N ARG A 355 -7.87 47.96 7.99
CA ARG A 355 -7.42 47.71 6.61
C ARG A 355 -8.23 48.52 5.59
N ARG A 356 -9.56 48.57 5.74
CA ARG A 356 -10.41 49.44 4.91
C ARG A 356 -10.07 50.91 5.07
N TYR A 357 -9.84 51.38 6.30
CA TYR A 357 -9.44 52.77 6.53
C TYR A 357 -8.10 53.09 5.87
N ARG A 358 -7.12 52.20 5.99
CA ARG A 358 -5.82 52.29 5.31
C ARG A 358 -6.01 52.47 3.80
N ASP A 359 -6.74 51.56 3.16
CA ASP A 359 -6.85 51.52 1.70
C ASP A 359 -7.75 52.64 1.14
N TYR A 360 -8.89 52.92 1.77
CA TYR A 360 -9.89 53.84 1.21
C TYR A 360 -9.73 55.30 1.67
N LYS A 361 -8.96 55.55 2.74
CA LYS A 361 -8.75 56.90 3.27
C LYS A 361 -7.27 57.28 3.29
N LEU A 362 -6.40 56.50 3.94
CA LEU A 362 -4.98 56.88 4.07
C LEU A 362 -4.22 56.80 2.74
N ALA A 363 -4.38 55.73 1.96
CA ALA A 363 -3.67 55.57 0.69
C ALA A 363 -4.03 56.62 -0.37
N LYS A 364 -5.15 57.35 -0.20
CA LYS A 364 -5.58 58.41 -1.12
C LYS A 364 -4.76 59.69 -1.01
N THR A 365 -4.01 59.90 0.07
CA THR A 365 -3.23 61.13 0.28
C THR A 365 -1.73 60.83 0.33
N TRP A 366 -0.91 61.77 -0.12
CA TRP A 366 0.55 61.60 -0.14
C TRP A 366 1.13 61.38 1.26
N TYR A 367 0.64 62.12 2.26
CA TYR A 367 1.08 61.97 3.65
C TYR A 367 0.54 60.67 4.28
N GLY A 368 -0.63 60.20 3.85
CA GLY A 368 -1.16 58.91 4.28
C GLY A 368 -0.33 57.75 3.72
N ARG A 369 0.12 57.82 2.46
CA ARG A 369 1.09 56.85 1.91
C ARG A 369 2.42 56.87 2.66
N LEU A 370 2.95 58.05 3.00
CA LEU A 370 4.17 58.18 3.81
C LEU A 370 4.00 57.54 5.20
N PHE A 371 2.86 57.77 5.86
CA PHE A 371 2.53 57.13 7.13
C PHE A 371 2.48 55.60 7.00
N ILE A 372 1.81 55.10 5.95
CA ILE A 372 1.72 53.66 5.69
C ILE A 372 3.12 53.07 5.49
N HIS A 373 3.94 53.66 4.63
CA HIS A 373 5.30 53.18 4.37
C HIS A 373 6.15 53.12 5.66
N THR A 374 6.09 54.18 6.47
CA THR A 374 6.78 54.25 7.76
C THR A 374 6.28 53.17 8.72
N TYR A 375 4.96 52.96 8.79
CA TYR A 375 4.35 51.91 9.59
C TYR A 375 4.86 50.52 9.17
N TYR A 376 4.85 50.20 7.87
CA TYR A 376 5.31 48.90 7.36
C TYR A 376 6.82 48.69 7.55
N THR A 377 7.60 49.75 7.58
CA THR A 377 9.05 49.68 7.80
C THR A 377 9.39 49.42 9.27
N ILE A 378 8.70 50.09 10.19
CA ILE A 378 9.09 50.11 11.62
C ILE A 378 8.31 49.07 12.43
N SER A 379 7.03 48.84 12.12
CA SER A 379 6.15 48.01 12.93
C SER A 379 6.58 46.54 13.08
N PRO A 380 7.19 45.86 12.08
CA PRO A 380 7.66 44.48 12.26
C PRO A 380 8.72 44.38 13.36
N THR A 381 9.68 45.30 13.35
CA THR A 381 10.77 45.36 14.35
C THR A 381 10.23 45.62 15.75
N ILE A 382 9.27 46.55 15.89
CA ILE A 382 8.62 46.84 17.17
C ILE A 382 7.86 45.62 17.70
N VAL A 383 7.08 44.95 16.85
CA VAL A 383 6.31 43.77 17.23
C VAL A 383 7.24 42.61 17.60
N LYS A 384 8.35 42.43 16.89
CA LYS A 384 9.37 41.41 17.22
C LYS A 384 9.97 41.64 18.61
N LEU A 385 10.26 42.90 18.95
CA LEU A 385 10.89 43.24 20.23
C LEU A 385 9.92 43.24 21.42
N PHE A 386 8.66 43.70 21.22
CA PHE A 386 7.74 43.99 22.33
C PHE A 386 6.38 43.29 22.26
N GLY A 387 6.03 42.69 21.12
CA GLY A 387 4.70 42.17 20.82
C GLY A 387 4.22 41.06 21.77
N ASN A 388 5.13 40.28 22.35
CA ASN A 388 4.79 39.22 23.31
C ASN A 388 4.52 39.72 24.73
N THR A 389 4.78 41.00 25.02
CA THR A 389 4.57 41.55 26.37
C THR A 389 3.09 41.88 26.62
N LYS A 390 2.56 41.44 27.77
CA LYS A 390 1.16 41.76 28.18
C LYS A 390 0.90 43.27 28.24
N LEU A 391 1.92 44.04 28.63
CA LEU A 391 1.86 45.49 28.71
C LEU A 391 1.66 46.13 27.33
N PHE A 392 2.43 45.71 26.31
CA PHE A 392 2.31 46.20 24.94
C PHE A 392 0.91 45.92 24.38
N LYS A 393 0.43 44.68 24.51
CA LYS A 393 -0.91 44.31 24.03
C LYS A 393 -2.01 45.12 24.72
N LYS A 394 -1.96 45.29 26.04
CA LYS A 394 -2.97 46.06 26.80
C LYS A 394 -2.98 47.54 26.40
N LEU A 395 -1.81 48.15 26.24
CA LEU A 395 -1.68 49.56 25.86
C LEU A 395 -2.23 49.82 24.45
N TRP A 396 -1.81 49.02 23.48
CA TRP A 396 -2.21 49.21 22.09
C TRP A 396 -3.66 48.78 21.84
N LYS A 397 -4.18 47.76 22.55
CA LYS A 397 -5.59 47.36 22.47
C LYS A 397 -6.53 48.51 22.83
N GLY A 398 -6.28 49.20 23.94
CA GLY A 398 -7.12 50.34 24.34
C GLY A 398 -7.11 51.50 23.34
N LYS A 399 -5.99 51.75 22.65
CA LYS A 399 -5.90 52.78 21.60
C LYS A 399 -6.61 52.34 20.32
N LEU A 400 -6.38 51.10 19.89
CA LEU A 400 -6.97 50.55 18.67
C LEU A 400 -8.48 50.37 18.81
N ASP A 401 -8.99 49.93 19.96
CA ASP A 401 -10.44 49.77 20.18
C ASP A 401 -11.19 51.10 20.05
N LYS A 402 -10.61 52.19 20.59
CA LYS A 402 -11.16 53.55 20.43
C LYS A 402 -11.18 53.98 18.97
N LEU A 403 -10.11 53.72 18.23
CA LEU A 403 -10.02 54.05 16.81
C LEU A 403 -11.03 53.23 16.00
N VAL A 404 -11.07 51.91 16.18
CA VAL A 404 -12.00 51.00 15.51
C VAL A 404 -13.44 51.43 15.75
N LYS A 405 -13.83 51.71 17.00
CA LYS A 405 -15.18 52.17 17.33
C LYS A 405 -15.52 53.49 16.63
N LYS A 406 -14.58 54.44 16.59
CA LYS A 406 -14.76 55.71 15.87
C LYS A 406 -14.98 55.47 14.36
N LEU A 407 -14.12 54.65 13.74
CA LEU A 407 -14.19 54.36 12.31
C LEU A 407 -15.49 53.64 11.93
N GLN A 408 -15.97 52.72 12.78
CA GLN A 408 -17.24 52.03 12.58
C GLN A 408 -18.43 53.00 12.69
N ASN A 409 -18.39 53.93 13.65
CA ASN A 409 -19.40 54.99 13.76
C ASN A 409 -19.38 55.94 12.55
N GLU A 410 -18.22 56.12 11.91
CA GLU A 410 -18.06 56.87 10.65
C GLU A 410 -18.45 56.05 9.40
N GLY A 411 -18.97 54.83 9.58
CA GLY A 411 -19.50 53.98 8.50
C GLY A 411 -18.49 53.02 7.87
N ILE A 412 -17.31 52.83 8.46
CA ILE A 412 -16.34 51.83 7.97
C ILE A 412 -16.72 50.45 8.49
N GLU A 413 -17.11 49.56 7.57
CA GLU A 413 -17.54 48.21 7.90
C GLU A 413 -16.44 47.36 8.56
N SER A 414 -16.90 46.38 9.33
CA SER A 414 -16.09 45.37 10.01
C SER A 414 -16.35 43.96 9.45
N THR A 415 -16.80 43.87 8.20
CA THR A 415 -17.04 42.61 7.49
C THR A 415 -15.78 42.16 6.75
N PRO A 416 -15.65 40.86 6.38
CA PRO A 416 -14.49 40.32 5.69
C PRO A 416 -14.05 41.18 4.50
N TYR A 417 -12.74 41.47 4.42
CA TYR A 417 -12.17 42.45 3.49
C TYR A 417 -10.92 41.90 2.80
N GLN A 418 -10.78 42.19 1.50
CA GLN A 418 -9.57 41.94 0.71
C GLN A 418 -8.87 43.26 0.43
N ASP A 419 -7.55 43.27 0.62
CA ASP A 419 -6.73 44.47 0.48
C ASP A 419 -6.71 44.96 -0.97
N ARG A 420 -6.57 46.28 -1.14
CA ARG A 420 -6.37 46.90 -2.45
C ARG A 420 -4.90 47.13 -2.74
N ASP A 421 -4.53 47.01 -4.01
CA ASP A 421 -3.29 47.56 -4.54
C ASP A 421 -3.49 49.07 -4.81
N TRP A 422 -2.58 49.93 -4.33
CA TRP A 422 -2.72 51.39 -4.41
C TRP A 422 -1.40 52.15 -4.56
#